data_AF-A0AAW6T1S0-F1
#
_entry.id   AF-A0AAW6T1S0-F1
#
_cell.length_a   1.000
_cell.length_b   1.000
_cell.length_c   1.000
_cell.angle_alpha   90.00
_cell.angle_beta   90.00
_cell.angle_gamma   90.00
#
_symmetry.space_group_name_H-M   'P 1'
#
loop_
_entity.id
_entity.type
_entity.pdbx_description
1 polymer ?
#
loop_
_entity_poly.entity_id
_entity_poly.type
_entity_poly.pdbx_seq_one_letter_code
_entity_poly.pdbx_strand_id
1 'polypeptide(L)'
;MLDVRQVDIDKTKRTIVISDIHANLELLKKLLHKLNYTDDDYLFINGDLCEKGDNSFDVIEFVRNLSRKTKHVYVTKGNCDVLHRSVFNRSEWIIPYMNTRKKSVLNEMLSLKGKSLDDFPSLEELSQFYRQYFHNEIEWIESLPIAYETDDYIIVHAGINRIEDWKKTDESMALSLPAFYEKEHNAEKMVIVGHWPVVNYRSDEICSHNPIIDFHKRIISIDGGNQIKDDGQLNALVIEKDTYTFIYVDELKEEKVVQRDYTDSLNRKGTVTYPNYEMKIIKKEPYFTLCENSNLGFQQWIKNEYLSYKEDQVYCKDDLSTTFLSVKQGEKVWIVDKECDGFVLVKNGDGEVGWIPFECLES
;
A
#
# COMPACT_ATOMS: atom_id res chain seq x y z
N MET A 1 25.42 -8.31 -6.57
CA MET A 1 24.53 -8.12 -7.74
C MET A 1 23.17 -8.60 -7.30
N LEU A 2 22.10 -7.88 -7.61
CA LEU A 2 20.75 -8.27 -7.19
C LEU A 2 20.36 -9.63 -7.77
N ASP A 3 19.62 -10.44 -7.01
CA ASP A 3 18.93 -11.62 -7.57
C ASP A 3 17.77 -11.13 -8.46
N VAL A 4 18.05 -11.06 -9.76
CA VAL A 4 17.10 -10.66 -10.80
C VAL A 4 16.84 -11.85 -11.70
N ARG A 5 15.56 -12.23 -11.84
CA ARG A 5 15.15 -13.34 -12.71
C ARG A 5 14.51 -12.81 -13.98
N GLN A 6 14.97 -13.32 -15.12
CA GLN A 6 14.35 -13.03 -16.42
C GLN A 6 13.07 -13.86 -16.58
N VAL A 7 12.03 -13.24 -17.14
CA VAL A 7 10.77 -13.91 -17.44
C VAL A 7 10.33 -13.53 -18.85
N ASP A 8 10.23 -14.54 -19.70
CA ASP A 8 9.64 -14.39 -21.02
C ASP A 8 8.11 -14.50 -20.89
N ILE A 9 7.43 -13.38 -21.13
CA ILE A 9 5.96 -13.29 -21.09
C ILE A 9 5.38 -13.34 -22.51
N ASP A 10 4.34 -14.13 -22.71
CA ASP A 10 3.53 -14.08 -23.93
C ASP A 10 2.67 -12.81 -23.88
N LYS A 11 3.04 -11.81 -24.68
CA LYS A 11 2.36 -10.50 -24.73
C LYS A 11 0.89 -10.56 -25.19
N THR A 12 0.43 -11.71 -25.70
CA THR A 12 -0.98 -11.91 -26.04
C THR A 12 -1.84 -12.27 -24.82
N LYS A 13 -1.21 -12.63 -23.71
CA LYS A 13 -1.89 -12.99 -22.47
C LYS A 13 -1.93 -11.82 -21.48
N ARG A 14 -2.89 -11.91 -20.57
CA ARG A 14 -3.10 -10.94 -19.51
C ARG A 14 -2.01 -11.08 -18.44
N THR A 15 -1.40 -9.95 -18.07
CA THR A 15 -0.45 -9.84 -16.97
C THR A 15 -1.08 -9.04 -15.83
N ILE A 16 -0.99 -9.56 -14.61
CA ILE A 16 -1.56 -8.98 -13.40
C ILE A 16 -0.40 -8.73 -12.44
N VAL A 17 -0.32 -7.53 -11.88
CA VAL A 17 0.66 -7.19 -10.83
C VAL A 17 -0.06 -6.70 -9.58
N ILE A 18 0.23 -7.32 -8.44
CA ILE A 18 -0.30 -6.98 -7.11
C ILE A 18 0.90 -6.72 -6.19
N SER A 19 0.79 -5.81 -5.23
CA SER A 19 1.82 -5.60 -4.19
C SER A 19 1.18 -5.34 -2.82
N ASP A 20 1.99 -5.36 -1.76
CA ASP A 20 1.64 -4.85 -0.42
C ASP A 20 0.33 -5.47 0.12
N ILE A 21 0.29 -6.81 0.12
CA ILE A 21 -0.86 -7.60 0.60
C ILE A 21 -1.01 -7.48 2.12
N HIS A 22 0.10 -7.32 2.84
CA HIS A 22 0.14 -7.04 4.28
C HIS A 22 -0.78 -7.94 5.10
N ALA A 23 -0.61 -9.25 4.95
CA ALA A 23 -1.32 -10.26 5.74
C ALA A 23 -2.85 -10.24 5.61
N ASN A 24 -3.41 -9.56 4.59
CA ASN A 24 -4.84 -9.55 4.29
C ASN A 24 -5.20 -10.61 3.24
N LEU A 25 -5.24 -11.87 3.68
CA LEU A 25 -5.57 -13.01 2.82
C LEU A 25 -6.97 -12.91 2.20
N GLU A 26 -7.95 -12.44 2.96
CA GLU A 26 -9.33 -12.36 2.48
C GLU A 26 -9.47 -11.34 1.35
N LEU A 27 -8.78 -10.20 1.46
CA LEU A 27 -8.76 -9.19 0.42
C LEU A 27 -8.00 -9.68 -0.83
N LEU A 28 -6.91 -10.41 -0.67
CA LEU A 28 -6.21 -11.08 -1.79
C LEU A 28 -7.14 -12.06 -2.53
N LYS A 29 -7.86 -12.93 -1.81
CA LYS A 29 -8.84 -13.86 -2.41
C LYS A 29 -9.96 -13.11 -3.13
N LYS A 30 -10.50 -12.05 -2.51
CA LYS A 30 -11.53 -11.20 -3.10
C LYS A 30 -11.05 -10.53 -4.38
N LEU A 31 -9.80 -10.05 -4.41
CA LEU A 31 -9.19 -9.44 -5.60
C LEU A 31 -9.03 -10.45 -6.74
N LEU A 32 -8.44 -11.62 -6.47
CA LEU A 32 -8.27 -12.68 -7.46
C LEU A 32 -9.62 -13.18 -8.00
N HIS A 33 -10.64 -13.27 -7.15
CA HIS A 33 -12.01 -13.57 -7.58
C HIS A 33 -12.60 -12.46 -8.46
N LYS A 34 -12.47 -11.18 -8.06
CA LYS A 34 -12.97 -10.03 -8.83
C LYS A 34 -12.29 -9.91 -10.20
N LEU A 35 -11.01 -10.29 -10.30
CA LEU A 35 -10.24 -10.36 -11.54
C LEU A 35 -10.68 -11.50 -12.47
N ASN A 36 -11.43 -12.48 -11.96
CA ASN A 36 -11.60 -13.79 -12.58
C ASN A 36 -10.23 -14.37 -12.97
N TYR A 37 -9.29 -14.40 -12.01
CA TYR A 37 -7.94 -14.92 -12.22
C TYR A 37 -7.97 -16.40 -12.64
N THR A 38 -7.11 -16.76 -13.59
CA THR A 38 -6.93 -18.13 -14.09
C THR A 38 -5.44 -18.46 -14.25
N ASP A 39 -5.10 -19.75 -14.35
CA ASP A 39 -3.71 -20.18 -14.52
C ASP A 39 -3.10 -19.81 -15.91
N ASP A 40 -3.91 -19.27 -16.83
CA ASP A 40 -3.43 -18.71 -18.10
C ASP A 40 -2.85 -17.29 -17.94
N ASP A 41 -3.21 -16.59 -16.86
CA ASP A 41 -2.68 -15.26 -16.55
C ASP A 41 -1.25 -15.33 -16.05
N TYR A 42 -0.45 -14.31 -16.38
CA TYR A 42 0.82 -14.03 -15.70
C TYR A 42 0.52 -13.24 -14.44
N LEU A 43 0.83 -13.77 -13.26
CA LEU A 43 0.62 -13.11 -11.98
C LEU A 43 1.96 -12.77 -11.31
N PHE A 44 2.21 -11.48 -11.12
CA PHE A 44 3.31 -10.98 -10.32
C PHE A 44 2.78 -10.50 -8.96
N ILE A 45 3.36 -11.01 -7.88
CA ILE A 45 3.12 -10.54 -6.51
C ILE A 45 4.41 -9.86 -6.04
N ASN A 46 4.37 -8.54 -5.92
CA ASN A 46 5.54 -7.68 -5.77
C ASN A 46 5.82 -7.29 -4.31
N GLY A 47 6.14 -8.30 -3.48
CA GLY A 47 6.57 -8.12 -2.10
C GLY A 47 5.48 -7.69 -1.11
N ASP A 48 5.91 -7.59 0.15
CA ASP A 48 5.13 -7.24 1.34
C ASP A 48 3.86 -8.09 1.47
N LEU A 49 4.09 -9.40 1.48
CA LEU A 49 3.08 -10.41 1.80
C LEU A 49 2.64 -10.33 3.27
N CYS A 50 3.60 -10.01 4.14
CA CYS A 50 3.49 -10.09 5.59
C CYS A 50 3.30 -8.71 6.26
N GLU A 51 3.15 -8.74 7.59
CA GLU A 51 3.02 -7.56 8.47
C GLU A 51 1.69 -6.80 8.33
N LYS A 52 1.43 -5.93 9.32
CA LYS A 52 0.28 -4.99 9.44
C LYS A 52 -1.08 -5.66 9.65
N GLY A 53 -1.44 -6.65 8.84
CA GLY A 53 -2.64 -7.47 8.99
C GLY A 53 -2.43 -8.67 9.93
N ASP A 54 -3.46 -9.52 10.03
CA ASP A 54 -3.54 -10.60 11.03
C ASP A 54 -3.07 -11.99 10.56
N ASN A 55 -2.89 -12.21 9.25
CA ASN A 55 -2.73 -13.56 8.67
C ASN A 55 -1.45 -13.70 7.82
N SER A 56 -0.28 -13.28 8.33
CA SER A 56 0.95 -13.29 7.53
C SER A 56 1.31 -14.72 7.11
N PHE A 57 1.18 -15.68 8.03
CA PHE A 57 1.50 -17.08 7.77
C PHE A 57 0.55 -17.69 6.73
N ASP A 58 -0.74 -17.41 6.81
CA ASP A 58 -1.72 -17.92 5.86
C ASP A 58 -1.55 -17.30 4.47
N VAL A 59 -1.14 -16.02 4.37
CA VAL A 59 -0.78 -15.40 3.08
C VAL A 59 0.45 -16.08 2.47
N ILE A 60 1.51 -16.32 3.25
CA ILE A 60 2.71 -17.04 2.80
C ILE A 60 2.31 -18.40 2.22
N GLU A 61 1.56 -19.21 2.98
CA GLU A 61 1.17 -20.55 2.52
C GLU A 61 0.23 -20.50 1.31
N PHE A 62 -0.68 -19.53 1.25
CA PHE A 62 -1.55 -19.35 0.08
C PHE A 62 -0.74 -19.03 -1.19
N VAL A 63 0.16 -18.04 -1.13
CA VAL A 63 0.96 -17.60 -2.28
C VAL A 63 1.97 -18.68 -2.69
N ARG A 64 2.57 -19.37 -1.72
CA ARG A 64 3.44 -20.53 -1.97
C ARG A 64 2.70 -21.67 -2.67
N ASN A 65 1.46 -21.95 -2.29
CA ASN A 65 0.65 -22.95 -2.98
C ASN A 65 0.21 -22.48 -4.37
N LEU A 66 -0.09 -21.19 -4.55
CA LEU A 66 -0.43 -20.61 -5.85
C LEU A 66 0.75 -20.75 -6.84
N SER A 67 1.95 -20.38 -6.42
CA SER A 67 3.19 -20.52 -7.20
C SER A 67 3.61 -21.96 -7.52
N ARG A 68 3.10 -22.96 -6.78
CA ARG A 68 3.31 -24.39 -7.10
C ARG A 68 2.32 -24.93 -8.12
N LYS A 69 1.14 -24.31 -8.27
CA LYS A 69 0.06 -24.79 -9.16
C LYS A 69 0.34 -24.48 -10.63
N THR A 70 0.96 -23.34 -10.90
CA THR A 70 1.27 -22.88 -12.26
C THR A 70 2.65 -22.27 -12.33
N LYS A 71 3.26 -22.30 -13.51
CA LYS A 71 4.56 -21.69 -13.80
C LYS A 71 4.48 -20.17 -14.06
N HIS A 72 3.27 -19.60 -14.08
CA HIS A 72 3.03 -18.18 -14.42
C HIS A 72 2.84 -17.27 -13.19
N VAL A 73 3.15 -17.77 -11.99
CA VAL A 73 3.10 -16.97 -10.76
C VAL A 73 4.52 -16.66 -10.31
N TYR A 74 4.82 -15.38 -10.18
CA TYR A 74 6.13 -14.82 -9.89
C TYR A 74 6.02 -13.95 -8.65
N VAL A 75 6.89 -14.19 -7.65
CA VAL A 75 6.77 -13.53 -6.35
C VAL A 75 8.12 -12.91 -6.00
N THR A 76 8.17 -11.60 -5.77
CA THR A 76 9.35 -10.94 -5.18
C THR A 76 9.12 -10.79 -3.68
N LYS A 77 10.21 -10.59 -2.92
CA LYS A 77 10.11 -10.23 -1.51
C LYS A 77 10.14 -8.71 -1.35
N GLY A 78 9.41 -8.20 -0.36
CA GLY A 78 9.49 -6.82 0.10
C GLY A 78 10.24 -6.70 1.43
N ASN A 79 10.33 -5.49 1.98
CA ASN A 79 11.04 -5.28 3.24
C ASN A 79 10.34 -5.95 4.43
N CYS A 80 9.01 -6.05 4.43
CA CYS A 80 8.27 -6.67 5.52
C CYS A 80 8.47 -8.20 5.55
N ASP A 81 8.71 -8.81 4.38
CA ASP A 81 8.86 -10.27 4.28
C ASP A 81 10.18 -10.76 4.88
N VAL A 82 11.20 -9.91 4.97
CA VAL A 82 12.56 -10.30 5.40
C VAL A 82 12.90 -9.94 6.85
N LEU A 83 11.91 -9.64 7.68
CA LEU A 83 12.12 -9.23 9.08
C LEU A 83 12.87 -10.27 9.93
N HIS A 84 12.75 -11.56 9.61
CA HIS A 84 13.51 -12.63 10.29
C HIS A 84 15.03 -12.43 10.18
N ARG A 85 15.52 -11.76 9.13
CA ARG A 85 16.94 -11.45 8.98
C ARG A 85 17.47 -10.59 10.12
N SER A 86 16.64 -9.71 10.68
CA SER A 86 17.03 -8.87 11.82
C SER A 86 17.25 -9.70 13.09
N VAL A 87 16.43 -10.73 13.32
CA VAL A 87 16.66 -11.70 14.40
C VAL A 87 17.96 -12.48 14.16
N PHE A 88 18.14 -12.99 12.94
CA PHE A 88 19.31 -13.81 12.59
C PHE A 88 20.64 -13.05 12.62
N ASN A 89 20.60 -11.77 12.26
CA ASN A 89 21.75 -10.87 12.36
C ASN A 89 21.93 -10.27 13.75
N ARG A 90 21.14 -10.70 14.75
CA ARG A 90 21.17 -10.22 16.14
C ARG A 90 21.04 -8.69 16.23
N SER A 91 20.14 -8.13 15.42
CA SER A 91 19.86 -6.69 15.40
C SER A 91 18.92 -6.32 16.54
N GLU A 92 19.44 -5.65 17.56
CA GLU A 92 18.71 -5.31 18.80
C GLU A 92 17.41 -4.51 18.59
N TRP A 93 17.29 -3.75 17.49
CA TRP A 93 16.08 -2.98 17.18
C TRP A 93 14.83 -3.86 16.95
N ILE A 94 15.00 -5.14 16.64
CA ILE A 94 13.88 -6.05 16.37
C ILE A 94 13.04 -6.32 17.63
N ILE A 95 13.66 -6.27 18.82
CA ILE A 95 12.98 -6.49 20.09
C ILE A 95 11.91 -5.42 20.38
N PRO A 96 12.24 -4.10 20.39
CA PRO A 96 11.21 -3.07 20.55
C PRO A 96 10.21 -3.06 19.38
N TYR A 97 10.62 -3.43 18.16
CA TYR A 97 9.69 -3.60 17.04
C TYR A 97 8.64 -4.68 17.32
N MET A 98 9.05 -5.90 17.67
CA MET A 98 8.13 -6.99 18.01
C MET A 98 7.27 -6.68 19.23
N ASN A 99 7.79 -5.91 20.19
CA ASN A 99 7.01 -5.50 21.36
C ASN A 99 5.90 -4.50 21.02
N THR A 100 6.13 -3.61 20.07
CA THR A 100 5.14 -2.61 19.64
C THR A 100 4.19 -3.15 18.57
N ARG A 101 4.69 -3.99 17.66
CA ARG A 101 3.93 -4.61 16.57
C ARG A 101 3.56 -6.04 16.92
N LYS A 102 2.51 -6.20 17.74
CA LYS A 102 2.01 -7.52 18.14
C LYS A 102 1.49 -8.36 16.96
N LYS A 103 0.96 -7.71 15.92
CA LYS A 103 0.53 -8.31 14.65
C LYS A 103 1.67 -8.31 13.62
N SER A 104 2.79 -8.95 13.97
CA SER A 104 3.93 -9.15 13.06
C SER A 104 4.08 -10.64 12.77
N VAL A 105 4.65 -10.99 11.62
CA VAL A 105 4.89 -12.39 11.19
C VAL A 105 5.73 -13.15 12.22
N LEU A 106 6.69 -12.47 12.85
CA LEU A 106 7.53 -13.05 13.89
C LEU A 106 6.72 -13.40 15.14
N ASN A 107 5.87 -12.47 15.62
CA ASN A 107 4.99 -12.74 16.76
C ASN A 107 3.90 -13.78 16.44
N GLU A 108 3.41 -13.81 15.21
CA GLU A 108 2.46 -14.81 14.73
C GLU A 108 3.11 -16.21 14.76
N MET A 109 4.32 -16.36 14.24
CA MET A 109 5.11 -17.60 14.30
C MET A 109 5.35 -18.07 15.74
N LEU A 110 5.69 -17.17 16.68
CA LEU A 110 5.80 -17.51 18.10
C LEU A 110 4.48 -18.06 18.64
N SER A 111 3.39 -17.34 18.36
CA SER A 111 2.05 -17.68 18.84
C SER A 111 1.57 -19.05 18.33
N LEU A 112 1.90 -19.40 17.08
CA LEU A 112 1.61 -20.73 16.49
C LEU A 112 2.27 -21.90 17.23
N LYS A 113 3.33 -21.64 18.02
CA LYS A 113 3.97 -22.64 18.89
C LYS A 113 3.67 -22.43 20.38
N GLY A 114 2.69 -21.58 20.71
CA GLY A 114 2.36 -21.27 22.10
C GLY A 114 3.50 -20.55 22.83
N LYS A 115 4.28 -19.75 22.09
CA LYS A 115 5.41 -18.97 22.59
C LYS A 115 5.16 -17.47 22.45
N SER A 116 5.92 -16.72 23.21
CA SER A 116 5.98 -15.26 23.20
C SER A 116 7.44 -14.81 23.18
N LEU A 117 7.68 -13.52 22.95
CA LEU A 117 9.05 -12.99 22.96
C LEU A 117 9.73 -13.18 24.33
N ASP A 118 8.96 -13.12 25.42
CA ASP A 118 9.46 -13.25 26.80
C ASP A 118 9.98 -14.66 27.12
N ASP A 119 9.67 -15.67 26.30
CA ASP A 119 10.19 -17.03 26.44
C ASP A 119 11.67 -17.16 26.00
N PHE A 120 12.23 -16.13 25.37
CA PHE A 120 13.58 -16.16 24.78
C PHE A 120 14.48 -15.11 25.44
N PRO A 121 15.47 -15.50 26.25
CA PRO A 121 16.36 -14.57 26.94
C PRO A 121 17.40 -13.91 26.02
N SER A 122 17.54 -14.38 24.77
CA SER A 122 18.48 -13.82 23.80
C SER A 122 18.01 -13.96 22.35
N LEU A 123 18.49 -13.09 21.46
CA LEU A 123 18.27 -13.20 20.02
C LEU A 123 18.87 -14.48 19.42
N GLU A 124 19.86 -15.07 20.06
CA GLU A 124 20.44 -16.35 19.64
C GLU A 124 19.44 -17.49 19.81
N GLU A 125 18.82 -17.59 20.99
CA GLU A 125 17.80 -18.61 21.26
C GLU A 125 16.56 -18.41 20.40
N LEU A 126 16.14 -17.15 20.21
CA LEU A 126 15.04 -16.81 19.31
C LEU A 126 15.35 -17.20 17.85
N SER A 127 16.57 -16.94 17.38
CA SER A 127 17.05 -17.35 16.06
C SER A 127 17.02 -18.88 15.89
N GLN A 128 17.50 -19.62 16.89
CA GLN A 128 17.47 -21.09 16.89
C GLN A 128 16.03 -21.62 16.83
N PHE A 129 15.10 -21.00 17.57
CA PHE A 129 13.70 -21.36 17.51
C PHE A 129 13.10 -21.21 16.10
N TYR A 130 13.26 -20.05 15.45
CA TYR A 130 12.73 -19.85 14.10
C TYR A 130 13.36 -20.81 13.10
N ARG A 131 14.67 -21.08 13.20
CA ARG A 131 15.36 -22.07 12.36
C ARG A 131 14.89 -23.50 12.61
N GLN A 132 14.46 -23.84 13.81
CA GLN A 132 13.97 -25.18 14.11
C GLN A 132 12.54 -25.39 13.60
N TYR A 133 11.67 -24.40 13.78
CA TYR A 133 10.23 -24.58 13.61
C TYR A 133 9.64 -23.96 12.33
N PHE A 134 10.32 -22.99 11.73
CA PHE A 134 9.84 -22.19 10.59
C PHE A 134 10.85 -22.12 9.44
N HIS A 135 11.79 -23.08 9.41
CA HIS A 135 12.83 -23.17 8.39
C HIS A 135 12.26 -23.15 6.96
N ASN A 136 11.21 -23.94 6.71
CA ASN A 136 10.70 -24.13 5.35
C ASN A 136 10.08 -22.85 4.77
N GLU A 137 9.39 -22.08 5.61
CA GLU A 137 8.74 -20.83 5.23
C GLU A 137 9.78 -19.74 5.04
N ILE A 138 10.73 -19.64 5.97
CA ILE A 138 11.84 -18.69 5.90
C ILE A 138 12.72 -18.96 4.69
N GLU A 139 13.08 -20.22 4.40
CA GLU A 139 13.85 -20.57 3.21
C GLU A 139 13.07 -20.28 1.93
N TRP A 140 11.76 -20.49 1.91
CA TRP A 140 10.95 -20.11 0.76
C TRP A 140 10.99 -18.61 0.51
N ILE A 141 10.81 -17.78 1.54
CA ILE A 141 10.94 -16.32 1.44
C ILE A 141 12.35 -15.94 0.98
N GLU A 142 13.39 -16.55 1.56
CA GLU A 142 14.79 -16.29 1.16
C GLU A 142 15.06 -16.69 -0.29
N SER A 143 14.37 -17.72 -0.80
CA SER A 143 14.49 -18.17 -2.19
C SER A 143 13.78 -17.26 -3.20
N LEU A 144 12.95 -16.30 -2.79
CA LEU A 144 12.33 -15.35 -3.71
C LEU A 144 13.39 -14.40 -4.27
N PRO A 145 13.30 -13.98 -5.55
CA PRO A 145 14.17 -12.95 -6.09
C PRO A 145 13.83 -11.56 -5.55
N ILE A 146 14.74 -10.62 -5.78
CA ILE A 146 14.51 -9.20 -5.49
C ILE A 146 13.71 -8.53 -6.61
N ALA A 147 13.96 -8.94 -7.86
CA ALA A 147 13.24 -8.41 -9.00
C ALA A 147 13.01 -9.45 -10.09
N TYR A 148 11.97 -9.22 -10.88
CA TYR A 148 11.79 -9.84 -12.19
C TYR A 148 12.00 -8.81 -13.28
N GLU A 149 12.56 -9.27 -14.40
CA GLU A 149 12.73 -8.48 -15.60
C GLU A 149 12.10 -9.23 -16.78
N THR A 150 11.25 -8.54 -17.52
CA THR A 150 10.69 -8.99 -18.79
C THR A 150 11.24 -8.11 -19.91
N ASP A 151 10.83 -8.31 -21.16
CA ASP A 151 11.21 -7.43 -22.27
C ASP A 151 10.82 -5.96 -22.02
N ASP A 152 9.68 -5.71 -21.37
CA ASP A 152 9.11 -4.35 -21.25
C ASP A 152 9.11 -3.81 -19.82
N TYR A 153 9.24 -4.69 -18.82
CA TYR A 153 9.00 -4.35 -17.40
C TYR A 153 10.14 -4.79 -16.48
N ILE A 154 10.37 -3.97 -15.46
CA ILE A 154 11.11 -4.32 -14.24
C ILE A 154 10.10 -4.33 -13.10
N ILE A 155 9.92 -5.48 -12.44
CA ILE A 155 9.05 -5.62 -11.27
C ILE A 155 9.96 -5.76 -10.05
N VAL A 156 9.93 -4.75 -9.19
CA VAL A 156 10.77 -4.64 -7.98
C VAL A 156 9.95 -3.97 -6.88
N HIS A 157 10.13 -4.37 -5.63
CA HIS A 157 9.21 -3.95 -4.57
C HIS A 157 9.23 -2.43 -4.33
N ALA A 158 10.38 -1.81 -4.03
CA ALA A 158 10.43 -0.38 -3.70
C ALA A 158 10.99 0.52 -4.81
N GLY A 159 11.98 0.06 -5.58
CA GLY A 159 12.55 0.82 -6.69
C GLY A 159 13.99 0.46 -7.03
N ILE A 160 14.64 1.30 -7.83
CA ILE A 160 16.04 1.11 -8.28
C ILE A 160 16.88 2.38 -8.14
N ASN A 161 18.19 2.21 -7.97
CA ASN A 161 19.12 3.34 -7.91
C ASN A 161 19.30 3.96 -9.31
N ARG A 162 19.57 5.28 -9.35
CA ARG A 162 19.91 6.01 -10.58
C ARG A 162 21.36 5.75 -11.00
N ILE A 163 21.60 4.58 -11.55
CA ILE A 163 22.91 4.12 -12.05
C ILE A 163 22.74 3.49 -13.43
N GLU A 164 23.84 3.36 -14.19
CA GLU A 164 23.83 2.82 -15.56
C GLU A 164 23.28 1.38 -15.60
N ASP A 165 23.82 0.50 -14.76
CA ASP A 165 23.33 -0.87 -14.60
C ASP A 165 22.52 -0.98 -13.31
N TRP A 166 21.19 -0.85 -13.43
CA TRP A 166 20.27 -0.88 -12.30
C TRP A 166 20.35 -2.19 -11.49
N LYS A 167 20.86 -3.30 -12.05
CA LYS A 167 21.04 -4.59 -11.36
C LYS A 167 22.12 -4.54 -10.27
N LYS A 168 22.88 -3.43 -10.22
CA LYS A 168 23.82 -3.10 -9.14
C LYS A 168 23.22 -2.24 -8.04
N THR A 169 21.90 -2.00 -8.06
CA THR A 169 21.17 -1.37 -6.95
C THR A 169 21.40 -2.18 -5.67
N ASP A 170 21.57 -1.50 -4.54
CA ASP A 170 21.69 -2.16 -3.24
C ASP A 170 20.39 -2.87 -2.88
N GLU A 171 20.47 -4.09 -2.35
CA GLU A 171 19.28 -4.88 -1.98
C GLU A 171 18.38 -4.12 -0.99
N SER A 172 18.97 -3.42 -0.02
CA SER A 172 18.19 -2.59 0.90
C SER A 172 17.40 -1.49 0.20
N MET A 173 17.96 -0.86 -0.85
CA MET A 173 17.24 0.13 -1.64
C MET A 173 16.13 -0.52 -2.48
N ALA A 174 16.42 -1.66 -3.11
CA ALA A 174 15.39 -2.38 -3.87
C ALA A 174 14.19 -2.81 -3.02
N LEU A 175 14.41 -3.05 -1.71
CA LEU A 175 13.39 -3.43 -0.76
C LEU A 175 12.74 -2.26 -0.01
N SER A 176 13.38 -1.09 0.14
CA SER A 176 12.80 -0.03 0.98
C SER A 176 13.14 1.41 0.56
N LEU A 177 13.40 1.64 -0.73
CA LEU A 177 13.59 2.98 -1.28
C LEU A 177 12.29 3.81 -1.14
N PRO A 178 12.28 4.86 -0.30
CA PRO A 178 11.08 5.65 -0.08
C PRO A 178 10.77 6.53 -1.30
N ALA A 179 9.48 6.78 -1.55
CA ALA A 179 9.00 7.75 -2.52
C ALA A 179 9.62 7.61 -3.93
N PHE A 180 9.73 6.38 -4.46
CA PHE A 180 10.42 6.14 -5.73
C PHE A 180 9.81 6.91 -6.92
N TYR A 181 8.51 7.16 -6.92
CA TYR A 181 7.85 7.95 -7.97
C TYR A 181 8.40 9.40 -8.09
N GLU A 182 8.96 9.95 -7.02
CA GLU A 182 9.58 11.28 -7.01
C GLU A 182 11.03 11.26 -7.51
N LYS A 183 11.60 10.08 -7.76
CA LYS A 183 12.99 9.90 -8.17
C LYS A 183 13.09 9.67 -9.68
N GLU A 184 14.31 9.82 -10.19
CA GLU A 184 14.67 9.45 -11.55
C GLU A 184 15.39 8.10 -11.58
N HIS A 185 15.27 7.39 -12.71
CA HIS A 185 16.05 6.18 -13.00
C HIS A 185 16.53 6.17 -14.46
N ASN A 186 17.55 5.36 -14.73
CA ASN A 186 18.14 5.23 -16.07
C ASN A 186 17.64 3.99 -16.85
N ALA A 187 16.83 3.13 -16.23
CA ALA A 187 16.29 1.95 -16.91
C ALA A 187 15.44 2.35 -18.13
N GLU A 188 15.56 1.57 -19.21
CA GLU A 188 14.83 1.77 -20.48
C GLU A 188 13.42 1.16 -20.45
N LYS A 189 13.10 0.39 -19.42
CA LYS A 189 11.84 -0.33 -19.21
C LYS A 189 10.93 0.40 -18.23
N MET A 190 9.64 0.08 -18.25
CA MET A 190 8.70 0.51 -17.20
C MET A 190 9.04 -0.19 -15.88
N VAL A 191 9.19 0.56 -14.80
CA VAL A 191 9.47 0.04 -13.45
C VAL A 191 8.18 0.01 -12.65
N ILE A 192 7.73 -1.18 -12.26
CA ILE A 192 6.51 -1.40 -11.49
C ILE A 192 6.89 -1.63 -10.02
N VAL A 193 6.37 -0.79 -9.12
CA VAL A 193 6.72 -0.76 -7.70
C VAL A 193 5.49 -0.73 -6.78
N GLY A 194 5.66 -1.30 -5.59
CA GLY A 194 4.75 -1.16 -4.45
C GLY A 194 5.37 -0.24 -3.39
N HIS A 195 5.39 -0.71 -2.14
CA HIS A 195 6.13 -0.19 -0.97
C HIS A 195 5.66 1.16 -0.41
N TRP A 196 5.41 2.14 -1.29
CA TRP A 196 5.03 3.49 -0.91
C TRP A 196 3.60 3.78 -1.36
N PRO A 197 2.65 3.93 -0.42
CA PRO A 197 1.24 4.11 -0.76
C PRO A 197 1.05 5.29 -1.72
N VAL A 198 0.36 5.05 -2.84
CA VAL A 198 0.21 6.02 -3.93
C VAL A 198 -0.50 7.30 -3.48
N VAL A 199 -1.35 7.22 -2.46
CA VAL A 199 -2.04 8.37 -1.86
C VAL A 199 -1.05 9.40 -1.30
N ASN A 200 0.14 8.98 -0.89
CA ASN A 200 1.17 9.87 -0.36
C ASN A 200 1.73 10.83 -1.42
N TYR A 201 1.60 10.51 -2.71
CA TYR A 201 2.02 11.39 -3.81
C TYR A 201 0.94 12.42 -4.21
N ARG A 202 -0.23 12.40 -3.55
CA ARG A 202 -1.41 13.19 -3.93
C ARG A 202 -1.66 14.33 -2.93
N SER A 203 -0.61 15.00 -2.49
CA SER A 203 -0.74 16.11 -1.54
C SER A 203 -1.54 17.29 -2.11
N ASP A 204 -1.44 17.58 -3.41
CA ASP A 204 -2.17 18.63 -4.11
C ASP A 204 -3.06 18.10 -5.25
N GLU A 205 -3.37 16.80 -5.22
CA GLU A 205 -4.23 16.11 -6.18
C GLU A 205 -5.49 15.55 -5.51
N ILE A 206 -6.43 15.04 -6.32
CA ILE A 206 -7.60 14.33 -5.79
C ILE A 206 -7.11 13.14 -4.97
N CYS A 207 -7.56 13.03 -3.73
CA CYS A 207 -7.18 11.90 -2.86
C CYS A 207 -7.74 10.60 -3.44
N SER A 208 -6.86 9.62 -3.65
CA SER A 208 -7.21 8.30 -4.14
C SER A 208 -6.09 7.31 -3.78
N HIS A 209 -6.43 6.03 -3.75
CA HIS A 209 -5.47 4.92 -3.62
C HIS A 209 -5.23 4.18 -4.94
N ASN A 210 -5.74 4.72 -6.06
CA ASN A 210 -5.57 4.12 -7.38
C ASN A 210 -4.11 4.18 -7.87
N PRO A 211 -3.64 3.17 -8.63
CA PRO A 211 -2.31 3.18 -9.23
C PRO A 211 -1.97 4.47 -9.99
N ILE A 212 -0.68 4.83 -9.97
CA ILE A 212 -0.12 5.91 -10.78
C ILE A 212 0.66 5.29 -11.93
N ILE A 213 0.32 5.64 -13.17
CA ILE A 213 1.00 5.18 -14.38
C ILE A 213 1.60 6.39 -15.08
N ASP A 214 2.93 6.53 -15.02
CA ASP A 214 3.66 7.64 -15.64
C ASP A 214 4.64 7.11 -16.69
N PHE A 215 4.23 7.20 -17.96
CA PHE A 215 5.05 6.78 -19.11
C PHE A 215 6.26 7.68 -19.36
N HIS A 216 6.22 8.94 -18.92
CA HIS A 216 7.36 9.85 -19.07
C HIS A 216 8.48 9.46 -18.10
N LYS A 217 8.13 9.23 -16.83
CA LYS A 217 9.08 8.72 -15.83
C LYS A 217 9.42 7.24 -16.02
N ARG A 218 8.57 6.50 -16.73
CA ARG A 218 8.59 5.03 -16.84
C ARG A 218 8.38 4.33 -15.50
N ILE A 219 7.47 4.85 -14.68
CA ILE A 219 7.16 4.31 -13.34
C ILE A 219 5.68 3.97 -13.25
N ILE A 220 5.37 2.80 -12.68
CA ILE A 220 4.03 2.42 -12.26
C ILE A 220 4.06 2.12 -10.76
N SER A 221 3.38 2.93 -9.95
CA SER A 221 3.25 2.71 -8.50
C SER A 221 1.87 2.14 -8.19
N ILE A 222 1.82 1.00 -7.48
CA ILE A 222 0.58 0.23 -7.31
C ILE A 222 0.17 0.00 -5.85
N ASP A 223 0.99 0.37 -4.86
CA ASP A 223 0.63 0.20 -3.45
C ASP A 223 -0.57 1.10 -3.09
N GLY A 224 -1.71 0.48 -2.78
CA GLY A 224 -2.96 1.15 -2.41
C GLY A 224 -3.11 1.42 -0.91
N GLY A 225 -2.06 1.26 -0.10
CA GLY A 225 -2.09 1.51 1.34
C GLY A 225 -2.91 0.49 2.12
N ASN A 226 -3.07 -0.73 1.61
CA ASN A 226 -3.83 -1.80 2.27
C ASN A 226 -3.26 -2.11 3.67
N GLN A 227 -4.13 -2.21 4.69
CA GLN A 227 -3.78 -2.40 6.11
C GLN A 227 -2.91 -1.27 6.73
N ILE A 228 -2.64 -0.20 5.98
CA ILE A 228 -1.89 0.97 6.45
C ILE A 228 -2.81 2.18 6.56
N LYS A 229 -3.73 2.34 5.60
CA LYS A 229 -4.72 3.43 5.53
C LYS A 229 -6.10 2.84 5.80
N ASP A 230 -6.90 3.52 6.62
CA ASP A 230 -8.27 3.07 6.95
C ASP A 230 -9.17 2.98 5.71
N ASP A 231 -8.93 3.86 4.74
CA ASP A 231 -9.58 3.90 3.43
C ASP A 231 -8.74 3.26 2.31
N GLY A 232 -7.66 2.57 2.67
CA GLY A 232 -6.75 1.90 1.75
C GLY A 232 -7.40 0.76 0.98
N GLN A 233 -6.71 0.27 -0.04
CA GLN A 233 -7.21 -0.79 -0.92
C GLN A 233 -6.09 -1.69 -1.41
N LEU A 234 -6.41 -2.94 -1.76
CA LEU A 234 -5.50 -3.81 -2.48
C LEU A 234 -5.74 -3.63 -3.98
N ASN A 235 -4.72 -3.15 -4.68
CA ASN A 235 -4.73 -2.91 -6.11
C ASN A 235 -4.22 -4.11 -6.91
N ALA A 236 -4.76 -4.28 -8.11
CA ALA A 236 -4.15 -5.05 -9.18
C ALA A 236 -4.01 -4.17 -10.42
N LEU A 237 -2.79 -4.03 -10.92
CA LEU A 237 -2.52 -3.54 -12.26
C LEU A 237 -2.78 -4.68 -13.24
N VAL A 238 -3.51 -4.40 -14.31
CA VAL A 238 -3.83 -5.36 -15.38
C VAL A 238 -3.30 -4.82 -16.70
N ILE A 239 -2.42 -5.61 -17.33
CA ILE A 239 -1.76 -5.29 -18.58
C ILE A 239 -2.19 -6.33 -19.62
N GLU A 240 -2.85 -5.86 -20.68
CA GLU A 240 -3.23 -6.69 -21.81
C GLU A 240 -2.79 -6.00 -23.10
N LYS A 241 -1.84 -6.61 -23.81
CA LYS A 241 -1.15 -6.00 -24.94
C LYS A 241 -0.51 -4.67 -24.50
N ASP A 242 -0.93 -3.55 -25.08
CA ASP A 242 -0.47 -2.20 -24.75
C ASP A 242 -1.47 -1.42 -23.88
N THR A 243 -2.49 -2.09 -23.33
CA THR A 243 -3.52 -1.46 -22.49
C THR A 243 -3.23 -1.71 -21.02
N TYR A 244 -3.21 -0.62 -20.25
CA TYR A 244 -3.05 -0.64 -18.81
C TYR A 244 -4.38 -0.27 -18.17
N THR A 245 -4.91 -1.17 -17.36
CA THR A 245 -6.07 -0.91 -16.50
C THR A 245 -5.74 -1.32 -15.08
N PHE A 246 -6.63 -1.03 -14.15
CA PHE A 246 -6.49 -1.51 -12.79
C PHE A 246 -7.84 -1.82 -12.18
N ILE A 247 -7.81 -2.65 -11.15
CA ILE A 247 -8.96 -2.99 -10.33
C ILE A 247 -8.50 -3.06 -8.89
N TYR A 248 -9.38 -2.73 -7.96
CA TYR A 248 -9.08 -2.81 -6.54
C TYR A 248 -10.22 -3.46 -5.77
N VAL A 249 -9.91 -3.84 -4.54
CA VAL A 249 -10.87 -4.21 -3.51
C VAL A 249 -10.44 -3.58 -2.19
N ASP A 250 -11.41 -3.20 -1.37
CA ASP A 250 -11.17 -2.71 -0.01
C ASP A 250 -12.13 -3.37 1.00
N GLU A 251 -12.02 -2.92 2.25
CA GLU A 251 -12.79 -3.39 3.39
C GLU A 251 -13.95 -2.47 3.76
N LEU A 252 -14.25 -1.44 2.95
CA LEU A 252 -15.38 -0.54 3.19
C LEU A 252 -16.71 -1.30 3.01
N LYS A 253 -17.59 -1.24 4.02
CA LYS A 253 -18.83 -2.05 4.08
C LYS A 253 -20.10 -1.23 3.91
N GLU A 254 -20.08 0.02 4.33
CA GLU A 254 -21.29 0.86 4.36
C GLU A 254 -21.46 1.57 3.01
N GLU A 255 -22.14 0.90 2.09
CA GLU A 255 -22.61 1.49 0.82
C GLU A 255 -23.82 2.41 1.08
N LYS A 256 -23.82 3.59 0.45
CA LYS A 256 -24.94 4.54 0.40
C LYS A 256 -25.19 4.96 -1.03
N VAL A 257 -26.44 5.34 -1.31
CA VAL A 257 -26.83 5.97 -2.57
C VAL A 257 -27.04 7.45 -2.29
N VAL A 258 -26.40 8.29 -3.09
CA VAL A 258 -26.54 9.74 -3.03
C VAL A 258 -27.99 10.12 -3.37
N GLN A 259 -28.63 10.86 -2.47
CA GLN A 259 -30.03 11.29 -2.56
C GLN A 259 -30.17 12.67 -3.22
N ARG A 260 -29.14 13.51 -3.14
CA ARG A 260 -29.15 14.88 -3.68
C ARG A 260 -27.82 15.22 -4.34
N ASP A 261 -27.89 15.96 -5.44
CA ASP A 261 -26.71 16.47 -6.14
C ASP A 261 -25.89 17.40 -5.23
N TYR A 262 -24.57 17.28 -5.31
CA TYR A 262 -23.64 18.25 -4.78
C TYR A 262 -22.51 18.52 -5.78
N THR A 263 -22.09 19.77 -5.87
CA THR A 263 -21.00 20.17 -6.77
C THR A 263 -20.06 21.08 -6.01
N ASP A 264 -18.81 20.65 -5.89
CA ASP A 264 -17.76 21.48 -5.33
C ASP A 264 -17.22 22.45 -6.38
N SER A 265 -17.79 23.65 -6.44
CA SER A 265 -17.39 24.68 -7.41
C SER A 265 -15.96 25.21 -7.20
N LEU A 266 -15.34 24.91 -6.06
CA LEU A 266 -13.99 25.34 -5.73
C LEU A 266 -12.91 24.32 -6.12
N ASN A 267 -13.31 23.13 -6.57
CA ASN A 267 -12.41 22.02 -6.95
C ASN A 267 -11.31 21.77 -5.91
N ARG A 268 -11.71 21.71 -4.65
CA ARG A 268 -10.85 21.52 -3.50
C ARG A 268 -10.34 20.09 -3.50
N LYS A 269 -9.02 19.96 -3.56
CA LYS A 269 -8.30 18.70 -3.66
C LYS A 269 -7.09 18.71 -2.73
N GLY A 270 -6.66 17.51 -2.37
CA GLY A 270 -5.44 17.28 -1.62
C GLY A 270 -5.59 16.13 -0.64
N THR A 271 -4.44 15.74 -0.11
CA THR A 271 -4.30 14.74 0.95
C THR A 271 -3.27 15.21 1.96
N VAL A 272 -3.57 15.02 3.24
CA VAL A 272 -2.59 15.11 4.31
C VAL A 272 -2.13 13.70 4.63
N THR A 273 -0.83 13.44 4.57
CA THR A 273 -0.26 12.14 4.91
C THR A 273 0.99 12.29 5.78
N TYR A 274 1.33 11.24 6.53
CA TYR A 274 2.63 11.15 7.20
C TYR A 274 3.80 11.52 6.26
N PRO A 275 4.83 12.26 6.74
CA PRO A 275 4.97 12.88 8.06
C PRO A 275 4.42 14.32 8.13
N ASN A 276 3.72 14.78 7.09
CA ASN A 276 3.41 16.19 6.87
C ASN A 276 2.12 16.61 7.55
N TYR A 277 2.06 16.48 8.88
CA TYR A 277 0.86 16.82 9.66
C TYR A 277 0.84 18.23 10.21
N GLU A 278 1.97 18.94 10.22
CA GLU A 278 2.04 20.29 10.78
C GLU A 278 1.39 21.31 9.85
N MET A 279 0.56 22.17 10.43
CA MET A 279 -0.31 23.10 9.72
C MET A 279 -0.18 24.53 10.25
N LYS A 280 -0.37 25.51 9.37
CA LYS A 280 -0.57 26.92 9.72
C LYS A 280 -1.99 27.34 9.36
N ILE A 281 -2.73 27.84 10.33
CA ILE A 281 -4.12 28.28 10.11
C ILE A 281 -4.14 29.56 9.26
N ILE A 282 -4.89 29.54 8.18
CA ILE A 282 -5.17 30.71 7.34
C ILE A 282 -6.55 31.27 7.64
N LYS A 283 -7.59 30.42 7.61
CA LYS A 283 -8.99 30.85 7.77
C LYS A 283 -9.82 29.75 8.41
N LYS A 284 -10.53 30.07 9.48
CA LYS A 284 -11.49 29.15 10.13
C LYS A 284 -12.89 29.32 9.54
N GLU A 285 -13.56 28.22 9.26
CA GLU A 285 -14.97 28.14 8.89
C GLU A 285 -15.71 27.11 9.78
N PRO A 286 -17.06 27.06 9.76
CA PRO A 286 -17.82 26.24 10.70
C PRO A 286 -17.45 24.75 10.69
N TYR A 287 -17.22 24.15 9.51
CA TYR A 287 -16.95 22.71 9.38
C TYR A 287 -15.49 22.39 9.04
N PHE A 288 -14.78 23.32 8.40
CA PHE A 288 -13.41 23.15 7.96
C PHE A 288 -12.58 24.38 8.29
N THR A 289 -11.28 24.19 8.40
CA THR A 289 -10.30 25.28 8.52
C THR A 289 -9.34 25.17 7.35
N LEU A 290 -9.19 26.28 6.61
CA LEU A 290 -8.14 26.41 5.61
C LEU A 290 -6.81 26.55 6.32
N CYS A 291 -5.91 25.62 6.02
CA CYS A 291 -4.55 25.57 6.53
C CYS A 291 -3.54 25.56 5.39
N GLU A 292 -2.32 26.00 5.65
CA GLU A 292 -1.14 25.71 4.85
C GLU A 292 -0.35 24.59 5.51
N ASN A 293 0.02 23.57 4.75
CA ASN A 293 0.93 22.53 5.22
C ASN A 293 2.32 23.13 5.45
N SER A 294 2.85 23.04 6.66
CA SER A 294 4.10 23.72 7.04
C SER A 294 5.33 23.24 6.27
N ASN A 295 5.33 21.98 5.81
CA ASN A 295 6.46 21.39 5.10
C ASN A 295 6.31 21.50 3.58
N LEU A 296 5.09 21.32 3.08
CA LEU A 296 4.82 21.25 1.63
C LEU A 296 4.38 22.61 1.03
N GLY A 297 3.89 23.53 1.86
CA GLY A 297 3.41 24.85 1.41
C GLY A 297 2.06 24.82 0.69
N PHE A 298 1.38 23.66 0.62
CA PHE A 298 0.07 23.55 0.00
C PHE A 298 -1.04 24.04 0.93
N GLN A 299 -2.00 24.78 0.37
CA GLN A 299 -3.21 25.18 1.10
C GLN A 299 -4.29 24.11 0.93
N GLN A 300 -4.84 23.66 2.05
CA GLN A 300 -5.80 22.56 2.10
C GLN A 300 -6.88 22.84 3.15
N TRP A 301 -8.09 22.35 2.89
CA TRP A 301 -9.21 22.46 3.81
C TRP A 301 -9.24 21.26 4.75
N ILE A 302 -8.87 21.48 6.00
CA ILE A 302 -8.82 20.43 7.02
C ILE A 302 -10.14 20.38 7.76
N LYS A 303 -10.72 19.18 7.93
CA LYS A 303 -11.93 19.00 8.74
C LYS A 303 -11.60 19.36 10.19
N ASN A 304 -12.44 20.19 10.83
CA ASN A 304 -12.12 20.78 12.14
C ASN A 304 -11.83 19.73 13.22
N GLU A 305 -12.52 18.59 13.17
CA GLU A 305 -12.42 17.45 14.07
C GLU A 305 -11.09 16.71 13.94
N TYR A 306 -10.41 16.85 12.79
CA TYR A 306 -9.08 16.32 12.54
C TYR A 306 -7.97 17.28 12.97
N LEU A 307 -8.28 18.50 13.42
CA LEU A 307 -7.27 19.41 13.94
C LEU A 307 -6.98 19.16 15.43
N SER A 308 -5.70 19.08 15.75
CA SER A 308 -5.18 19.06 17.11
C SER A 308 -4.35 20.30 17.37
N TYR A 309 -4.46 20.82 18.58
CA TYR A 309 -3.75 22.01 19.04
C TYR A 309 -2.83 21.57 20.18
N LYS A 310 -1.51 21.68 19.96
CA LYS A 310 -0.50 21.39 20.97
C LYS A 310 0.36 22.64 21.13
N GLU A 311 0.25 23.27 22.30
CA GLU A 311 0.91 24.55 22.58
C GLU A 311 0.53 25.59 21.51
N ASP A 312 1.51 26.14 20.81
CA ASP A 312 1.34 27.12 19.72
C ASP A 312 1.31 26.49 18.32
N GLN A 313 1.30 25.15 18.23
CA GLN A 313 1.33 24.41 16.96
C GLN A 313 -0.01 23.72 16.66
N VAL A 314 -0.33 23.65 15.38
CA VAL A 314 -1.55 23.03 14.85
C VAL A 314 -1.15 21.83 14.00
N TYR A 315 -1.82 20.71 14.22
CA TYR A 315 -1.55 19.47 13.50
C TYR A 315 -2.84 18.85 12.97
N CYS A 316 -2.76 18.20 11.82
CA CYS A 316 -3.72 17.16 11.48
C CYS A 316 -3.46 15.93 12.37
N LYS A 317 -4.51 15.34 12.94
CA LYS A 317 -4.40 14.22 13.89
C LYS A 317 -3.90 12.94 13.22
N ASP A 318 -4.22 12.77 11.95
CA ASP A 318 -3.94 11.57 11.17
C ASP A 318 -3.92 11.89 9.67
N ASP A 319 -3.71 10.86 8.86
CA ASP A 319 -3.91 10.91 7.41
C ASP A 319 -5.36 11.28 7.08
N LEU A 320 -5.53 12.18 6.11
CA LEU A 320 -6.83 12.74 5.80
C LEU A 320 -6.93 13.19 4.35
N SER A 321 -8.00 12.78 3.66
CA SER A 321 -8.42 13.46 2.43
C SER A 321 -8.90 14.87 2.73
N THR A 322 -8.35 15.85 2.01
CA THR A 322 -8.82 17.24 2.01
C THR A 322 -9.56 17.58 0.72
N THR A 323 -9.89 16.54 -0.05
CA THR A 323 -10.66 16.62 -1.29
C THR A 323 -12.15 16.73 -1.01
N PHE A 324 -12.87 17.50 -1.83
CA PHE A 324 -14.33 17.56 -1.83
C PHE A 324 -14.82 16.95 -3.14
N LEU A 325 -15.70 15.95 -3.05
CA LEU A 325 -16.22 15.27 -4.23
C LEU A 325 -17.48 15.96 -4.74
N SER A 326 -17.59 16.12 -6.05
CA SER A 326 -18.89 16.41 -6.68
C SER A 326 -19.60 15.09 -6.91
N VAL A 327 -20.88 15.02 -6.54
CA VAL A 327 -21.69 13.80 -6.62
C VAL A 327 -23.05 14.07 -7.24
N LYS A 328 -23.60 13.05 -7.91
CA LYS A 328 -24.94 13.08 -8.50
C LYS A 328 -25.89 12.15 -7.77
N GLN A 329 -27.16 12.55 -7.72
CA GLN A 329 -28.23 11.70 -7.23
C GLN A 329 -28.22 10.35 -7.96
N GLY A 330 -28.26 9.27 -7.20
CA GLY A 330 -28.20 7.89 -7.70
C GLY A 330 -26.80 7.28 -7.72
N GLU A 331 -25.74 8.07 -7.54
CA GLU A 331 -24.38 7.53 -7.42
C GLU A 331 -24.22 6.72 -6.14
N LYS A 332 -23.38 5.68 -6.21
CA LYS A 332 -22.99 4.87 -5.05
C LYS A 332 -21.71 5.42 -4.45
N VAL A 333 -21.70 5.53 -3.13
CA VAL A 333 -20.53 5.91 -2.34
C VAL A 333 -20.40 4.98 -1.13
N TRP A 334 -19.18 4.85 -0.61
CA TRP A 334 -18.88 4.05 0.57
C TRP A 334 -18.40 4.96 1.69
N ILE A 335 -18.97 4.81 2.88
CA ILE A 335 -18.61 5.64 4.03
C ILE A 335 -17.21 5.28 4.52
N VAL A 336 -16.36 6.29 4.65
CA VAL A 336 -15.03 6.23 5.27
C VAL A 336 -15.11 6.77 6.70
N ASP A 337 -15.65 7.98 6.87
CA ASP A 337 -15.90 8.58 8.19
C ASP A 337 -17.22 9.38 8.17
N LYS A 338 -18.08 9.12 9.15
CA LYS A 338 -19.39 9.76 9.34
C LYS A 338 -19.56 10.40 10.72
N GLU A 339 -18.51 10.41 11.54
CA GLU A 339 -18.54 10.93 12.90
C GLU A 339 -18.24 12.45 12.95
N CYS A 340 -18.17 13.10 11.79
CA CYS A 340 -17.90 14.52 11.65
C CYS A 340 -19.16 15.34 11.37
N ASP A 341 -19.19 16.57 11.88
CA ASP A 341 -20.32 17.48 11.74
C ASP A 341 -20.45 18.01 10.31
N GLY A 342 -21.68 17.98 9.78
CA GLY A 342 -22.12 18.60 8.52
C GLY A 342 -21.63 17.92 7.24
N PHE A 343 -20.56 17.12 7.31
CA PHE A 343 -19.95 16.46 6.15
C PHE A 343 -19.58 15.02 6.51
N VAL A 344 -19.62 14.18 5.49
CA VAL A 344 -19.25 12.77 5.56
C VAL A 344 -18.11 12.52 4.57
N LEU A 345 -17.09 11.80 5.02
CA LEU A 345 -15.98 11.37 4.18
C LEU A 345 -16.38 10.07 3.50
N VAL A 346 -16.31 10.06 2.17
CA VAL A 346 -16.73 8.91 1.37
C VAL A 346 -15.70 8.55 0.32
N LYS A 347 -15.73 7.30 -0.14
CA LYS A 347 -15.09 6.85 -1.38
C LYS A 347 -16.14 6.68 -2.47
N ASN A 348 -15.93 7.25 -3.65
CA ASN A 348 -16.84 7.08 -4.79
C ASN A 348 -16.50 5.82 -5.63
N GLY A 349 -17.28 5.56 -6.67
CA GLY A 349 -17.09 4.41 -7.57
C GLY A 349 -15.79 4.43 -8.37
N ASP A 350 -15.16 5.59 -8.51
CA ASP A 350 -13.88 5.77 -9.20
C ASP A 350 -12.67 5.60 -8.27
N GLY A 351 -12.90 5.33 -6.97
CA GLY A 351 -11.84 5.16 -5.98
C GLY A 351 -11.23 6.47 -5.48
N GLU A 352 -11.93 7.59 -5.69
CA GLU A 352 -11.60 8.89 -5.12
C GLU A 352 -12.21 9.01 -3.73
N VAL A 353 -11.48 9.61 -2.80
CA VAL A 353 -11.88 9.77 -1.40
C VAL A 353 -12.04 11.25 -1.10
N GLY A 354 -13.19 11.66 -0.59
CA GLY A 354 -13.40 13.07 -0.23
C GLY A 354 -14.72 13.36 0.45
N TRP A 355 -14.85 14.60 0.88
CA TRP A 355 -15.95 15.08 1.69
C TRP A 355 -17.15 15.47 0.82
N ILE A 356 -18.34 15.05 1.25
CA ILE A 356 -19.62 15.54 0.74
C ILE A 356 -20.50 16.01 1.91
N PRO A 357 -21.42 16.97 1.70
CA PRO A 357 -22.37 17.36 2.74
C PRO A 357 -23.23 16.17 3.19
N PHE A 358 -23.49 16.07 4.50
CA PHE A 358 -24.29 14.97 5.06
C PHE A 358 -25.69 14.86 4.44
N GLU A 359 -26.29 16.01 4.12
CA GLU A 359 -27.59 16.13 3.43
C GLU A 359 -27.64 15.46 2.05
N CYS A 360 -26.49 15.15 1.44
CA CYS A 360 -26.43 14.39 0.19
C CYS A 360 -26.84 12.94 0.38
N LEU A 361 -26.80 12.42 1.61
CA LEU A 361 -27.17 11.04 1.96
C LEU A 361 -28.51 10.93 2.67
N GLU A 362 -29.16 12.05 2.99
CA GLU A 362 -30.47 12.09 3.60
C GLU A 362 -31.59 12.03 2.55
N SER A 363 -32.59 11.19 2.81
CA SER A 363 -33.80 11.06 1.97
C SER A 363 -34.65 12.31 1.99
#